data_AF-A0A7V9FCI2-F1
#
_entry.id   AF-A0A7V9FCI2-F1
#
_cell.length_a   1.000
_cell.length_b   1.000
_cell.length_c   1.000
_cell.angle_alpha   90.00
_cell.angle_beta   90.00
_cell.angle_gamma   90.00
#
_symmetry.space_group_name_H-M   'P 1'
#
loop_
_entity.id
_entity.type
_entity.pdbx_description
1 polymer ?
#
loop_
_entity_poly.entity_id
_entity_poly.type
_entity_poly.pdbx_seq_one_letter_code
_entity_poly.pdbx_strand_id
1 'polypeptide(L)'
;MSESDNGVFRSRLERTKAEMDRQGVDFLFVTPSSDMIYLLGYPAHSSERLTLLGVPRDGEPFVVVPTLESVRLNDRNDIVDIHSWEETQSPTELVARIVEGADGSAIAVSDQTWSGFLIKLQEIMPESRFISATPVLRELRMIKDEQEIENIRIASSKTDAAWEKFVATEKIAGLTERQAGQVLAGLMA
;
A
#
# COMPACT_ATOMS: atom_id res chain seq x y z
N MET A 1 -19.64 5.41 3.70
CA MET A 1 -18.38 5.18 4.43
C MET A 1 -18.38 6.17 5.57
N SER A 2 -18.28 5.67 6.80
CA SER A 2 -18.44 6.50 8.00
C SER A 2 -17.10 7.14 8.38
N GLU A 3 -17.13 8.27 9.08
CA GLU A 3 -15.99 8.92 9.76
C GLU A 3 -15.06 7.95 10.51
N SER A 4 -15.52 6.74 10.85
CA SER A 4 -14.74 5.69 11.53
C SER A 4 -13.59 5.12 10.70
N ASP A 5 -13.66 5.08 9.36
CA ASP A 5 -12.64 4.39 8.54
C ASP A 5 -11.34 5.19 8.43
N ASN A 6 -11.42 6.51 8.24
CA ASN A 6 -10.22 7.35 8.14
C ASN A 6 -9.49 7.49 9.48
N GLY A 7 -10.18 7.32 10.61
CA GLY A 7 -9.55 7.27 11.94
C GLY A 7 -8.52 6.16 12.07
N VAL A 8 -8.81 4.97 11.51
CA VAL A 8 -7.88 3.82 11.51
C VAL A 8 -6.65 4.14 10.66
N PHE A 9 -6.84 4.66 9.45
CA PHE A 9 -5.73 5.00 8.56
C PHE A 9 -4.87 6.13 9.12
N ARG A 10 -5.48 7.17 9.71
CA ARG A 10 -4.75 8.24 10.42
C ARG A 10 -3.88 7.67 11.53
N SER A 11 -4.43 6.77 12.37
CA SER A 11 -3.66 6.11 13.43
C SER A 11 -2.48 5.30 12.89
N ARG A 12 -2.66 4.60 11.77
CA ARG A 12 -1.57 3.86 11.10
C ARG A 12 -0.50 4.78 10.51
N LEU A 13 -0.87 5.91 9.92
CA LEU A 13 0.07 6.91 9.43
C LEU A 13 0.89 7.53 10.58
N GLU A 14 0.26 7.83 11.72
CA GLU A 14 0.98 8.35 12.90
C GLU A 14 1.93 7.31 13.50
N ARG A 15 1.53 6.04 13.59
CA ARG A 15 2.43 4.94 13.98
C ARG A 15 3.60 4.78 13.01
N THR A 16 3.35 4.99 11.71
CA THR A 16 4.39 4.97 10.68
C THR A 16 5.44 6.05 10.92
N LYS A 17 5.01 7.30 11.17
CA LYS A 17 5.92 8.40 11.49
C LYS A 17 6.76 8.11 12.74
N ALA A 18 6.14 7.58 13.79
CA ALA A 18 6.86 7.21 15.02
C ALA A 18 7.91 6.11 14.76
N GLU A 19 7.62 5.13 13.90
CA GLU A 19 8.59 4.09 13.55
C GLU A 19 9.71 4.62 12.64
N MET A 20 9.38 5.52 11.71
CA MET A 20 10.36 6.21 10.87
C MET A 20 11.35 7.02 11.72
N ASP A 21 10.86 7.76 12.72
CA ASP A 21 11.69 8.52 13.66
C ASP A 21 12.67 7.60 14.41
N ARG A 22 12.18 6.47 14.94
CA ARG A 22 13.02 5.46 15.62
C ARG A 22 14.12 4.89 14.72
N GLN A 23 13.87 4.76 13.42
CA GLN A 23 14.80 4.18 12.45
C GLN A 23 15.65 5.21 11.68
N GLY A 24 15.46 6.51 11.95
CA GLY A 24 16.17 7.57 11.22
C GLY A 24 15.80 7.61 9.73
N VAL A 25 14.52 7.50 9.43
CA VAL A 25 13.93 7.60 8.09
C VAL A 25 13.19 8.93 7.98
N ASP A 26 13.48 9.71 6.95
CA ASP A 26 12.89 11.04 6.75
C ASP A 26 11.64 10.98 5.87
N PHE A 27 11.63 10.07 4.88
CA PHE A 27 10.46 9.84 4.01
C PHE A 27 10.23 8.35 3.78
N LEU A 28 8.97 7.95 3.76
CA LEU A 28 8.53 6.63 3.30
C LEU A 28 7.72 6.80 2.01
N PHE A 29 8.15 6.12 0.95
CA PHE A 29 7.46 6.05 -0.34
C PHE A 29 6.89 4.66 -0.57
N VAL A 30 5.57 4.57 -0.73
CA VAL A 30 4.84 3.32 -0.93
C VAL A 30 4.07 3.37 -2.24
N THR A 31 4.27 2.38 -3.11
CA THR A 31 3.53 2.20 -4.37
C THR A 31 2.40 1.16 -4.22
N PRO A 32 1.52 0.98 -5.24
CA PRO A 32 0.40 0.05 -5.19
C PRO A 32 0.81 -1.34 -4.71
N SER A 33 0.33 -1.70 -3.52
CA SER A 33 0.70 -2.91 -2.81
C SER A 33 -0.23 -3.12 -1.62
N SER A 34 -0.06 -4.24 -0.91
CA SER A 34 -0.76 -4.45 0.35
C SER A 34 -0.39 -3.40 1.41
N ASP A 35 0.75 -2.71 1.29
CA ASP A 35 1.18 -1.66 2.21
C ASP A 35 0.39 -0.37 2.00
N MET A 36 0.11 0.00 0.74
CA MET A 36 -0.79 1.12 0.43
C MET A 36 -2.21 0.86 0.92
N ILE A 37 -2.71 -0.37 0.77
CA ILE A 37 -4.02 -0.76 1.32
C ILE A 37 -4.01 -0.67 2.85
N TYR A 38 -2.94 -1.11 3.51
CA TYR A 38 -2.83 -1.03 4.97
C TYR A 38 -2.81 0.44 5.46
N LEU A 39 -1.98 1.29 4.85
CA LEU A 39 -1.78 2.67 5.31
C LEU A 39 -2.91 3.63 4.90
N LEU A 40 -3.48 3.44 3.72
CA LEU A 40 -4.43 4.39 3.12
C LEU A 40 -5.79 3.77 2.79
N GLY A 41 -5.93 2.45 2.90
CA GLY A 41 -7.17 1.76 2.48
C GLY A 41 -7.42 1.85 0.98
N TYR A 42 -6.41 2.21 0.19
CA TYR A 42 -6.55 2.44 -1.25
C TYR A 42 -6.03 1.23 -2.06
N PRO A 43 -6.93 0.44 -2.68
CA PRO A 43 -6.55 -0.67 -3.55
C PRO A 43 -6.20 -0.13 -4.95
N ALA A 44 -5.05 0.53 -5.03
CA ALA A 44 -4.45 0.94 -6.29
C ALA A 44 -3.97 -0.28 -7.09
N HIS A 45 -3.97 -0.17 -8.41
CA HIS A 45 -3.37 -1.18 -9.28
C HIS A 45 -1.95 -0.78 -9.64
N SER A 46 -1.02 -1.73 -9.58
CA SER A 46 0.33 -1.49 -10.10
C SER A 46 0.25 -1.34 -11.63
N SER A 47 0.82 -0.26 -12.16
CA SER A 47 0.87 0.02 -13.59
C SER A 47 2.12 0.82 -13.97
N GLU A 48 2.26 1.12 -15.25
CA GLU A 48 3.26 2.05 -15.80
C GLU A 48 3.03 3.51 -15.39
N ARG A 49 1.86 3.83 -14.82
CA ARG A 49 1.53 5.14 -14.28
C ARG A 49 1.84 5.17 -12.79
N LEU A 50 2.67 6.12 -12.36
CA LEU A 50 3.06 6.24 -10.96
C LEU A 50 1.84 6.63 -10.10
N THR A 51 1.53 5.76 -9.15
CA THR A 51 0.81 6.11 -7.92
C THR A 51 1.77 5.92 -6.75
N LEU A 52 1.88 6.90 -5.86
CA LEU A 52 2.82 6.87 -4.74
C LEU A 52 2.21 7.57 -3.54
N LEU A 53 2.16 6.88 -2.40
CA LEU A 53 1.94 7.48 -1.08
C LEU A 53 3.30 7.88 -0.53
N GLY A 54 3.46 9.17 -0.22
CA GLY A 54 4.60 9.70 0.52
C GLY A 54 4.19 10.02 1.95
N VAL A 55 4.97 9.53 2.92
CA VAL A 55 4.81 9.87 4.33
C VAL A 55 6.11 10.54 4.77
N PRO A 56 6.11 11.86 5.03
CA PRO A 56 7.25 12.50 5.66
C PRO A 56 7.28 12.18 7.16
N ARG A 57 8.47 12.18 7.77
CA ARG A 57 8.61 12.08 9.24
C ARG A 57 7.88 13.23 9.91
N ASP A 58 8.07 14.44 9.38
CA ASP A 58 7.50 15.69 9.86
C ASP A 58 6.59 16.29 8.77
N GLY A 59 5.34 16.61 9.11
CA GLY A 59 4.37 17.19 8.17
C GLY A 59 3.26 16.23 7.74
N GLU A 60 2.54 16.61 6.68
CA GLU A 60 1.37 15.89 6.20
C GLU A 60 1.74 14.82 5.15
N PRO A 61 1.18 13.60 5.23
CA PRO A 61 1.28 12.61 4.16
C PRO A 61 0.67 13.11 2.85
N PHE A 62 1.18 12.63 1.72
CA PHE A 62 0.70 13.03 0.40
C PHE A 62 0.59 11.85 -0.55
N VAL A 63 -0.21 11.99 -1.61
CA VAL A 63 -0.34 11.01 -2.69
C VAL A 63 -0.10 11.67 -4.03
N VAL A 64 0.83 11.11 -4.81
CA VAL A 64 0.97 11.41 -6.23
C VAL A 64 0.23 10.35 -7.04
N VAL A 65 -0.72 10.75 -7.89
CA VAL A 65 -1.65 9.82 -8.58
C VAL A 65 -2.04 10.36 -9.96
N PRO A 66 -2.33 9.53 -10.98
CA PRO A 66 -2.84 10.02 -12.26
C PRO A 66 -4.16 10.77 -12.09
N THR A 67 -4.40 11.84 -12.87
CA THR A 67 -5.65 12.64 -12.78
C THR A 67 -6.91 11.80 -12.92
N LEU A 68 -6.92 10.77 -13.78
CA LEU A 68 -8.08 9.89 -13.96
C LEU A 68 -8.39 9.04 -12.73
N GLU A 69 -7.40 8.79 -11.88
CA GLU A 69 -7.53 7.96 -10.68
C GLU A 69 -7.71 8.78 -9.40
N SER A 70 -7.41 10.08 -9.41
CA SER A 70 -7.46 10.95 -8.22
C SER A 70 -8.84 10.99 -7.57
N VAL A 71 -9.90 10.90 -8.37
CA VAL A 71 -11.30 10.88 -7.89
C VAL A 71 -11.59 9.70 -6.95
N ARG A 72 -10.81 8.62 -7.02
CA ARG A 72 -10.94 7.44 -6.14
C ARG A 72 -10.39 7.66 -4.73
N LEU A 73 -9.71 8.79 -4.51
CA LEU A 73 -9.13 9.18 -3.23
C LEU A 73 -9.85 10.37 -2.59
N ASN A 74 -10.98 10.82 -3.16
CA ASN A 74 -11.72 11.99 -2.65
C ASN A 74 -12.12 11.86 -1.16
N ASP A 75 -12.33 10.63 -0.71
CA ASP A 75 -12.65 10.25 0.66
C ASP A 75 -11.41 10.09 1.57
N ARG A 76 -10.23 10.51 1.12
CA ARG A 76 -8.96 10.50 1.86
C ARG A 76 -8.32 11.89 2.02
N ASN A 77 -8.95 12.94 1.47
CA ASN A 77 -8.45 14.32 1.51
C ASN A 77 -8.24 14.87 2.93
N ASP A 78 -8.80 14.25 3.97
CA ASP A 78 -8.61 14.66 5.37
C ASP A 78 -7.35 14.06 6.01
N ILE A 79 -6.75 13.03 5.39
CA ILE A 79 -5.56 12.33 5.92
C ILE A 79 -4.33 12.38 4.99
N VAL A 80 -4.51 12.76 3.72
CA VAL A 80 -3.43 12.93 2.75
C VAL A 80 -3.68 14.12 1.85
N ASP A 81 -2.62 14.82 1.46
CA ASP A 81 -2.64 15.80 0.37
C ASP A 81 -2.57 15.09 -0.98
N ILE A 82 -3.56 15.31 -1.86
CA ILE A 82 -3.64 14.64 -3.17
C ILE A 82 -3.05 15.54 -4.26
N HIS A 83 -2.00 15.05 -4.91
CA HIS A 83 -1.36 15.68 -6.06
C HIS A 83 -1.59 14.83 -7.31
N SER A 84 -2.43 15.31 -8.22
CA SER A 84 -2.63 14.64 -9.50
C SER A 84 -1.60 15.05 -10.55
N TRP A 85 -1.34 14.17 -11.52
CA TRP A 85 -0.50 14.46 -12.68
C TRP A 85 -1.16 14.03 -14.00
N GLU A 86 -0.89 14.79 -15.06
CA GLU A 86 -1.33 14.58 -16.44
C GLU A 86 -0.29 13.78 -17.24
N GLU A 87 -0.70 13.06 -18.28
CA GLU A 87 0.16 12.16 -19.09
C GLU A 87 1.43 12.82 -19.69
N THR A 88 1.45 14.15 -19.83
CA THR A 88 2.59 14.92 -20.33
C THR A 88 3.59 15.35 -19.24
N GLN A 89 3.27 15.10 -17.97
CA GLN A 89 4.08 15.49 -16.82
C GLN A 89 4.91 14.30 -16.33
N SER A 90 6.08 14.59 -15.76
CA SER A 90 6.89 13.60 -15.06
C SER A 90 6.40 13.45 -13.62
N PRO A 91 5.83 12.30 -13.23
CA PRO A 91 5.33 12.13 -11.87
C PRO A 91 6.46 11.98 -10.84
N THR A 92 7.64 11.49 -11.23
CA THR A 92 8.81 11.43 -10.34
C THR A 92 9.40 12.81 -10.07
N GLU A 93 9.37 13.73 -11.06
CA GLU A 93 9.72 15.13 -10.81
C GLU A 93 8.69 15.82 -9.91
N LEU A 94 7.41 15.46 -10.03
CA LEU A 94 6.37 15.97 -9.11
C LEU A 94 6.63 15.52 -7.67
N VAL A 95 6.96 14.23 -7.46
CA VAL A 95 7.37 13.73 -6.14
C VAL A 95 8.55 14.54 -5.60
N ALA A 96 9.61 14.71 -6.39
CA ALA A 96 10.80 15.46 -5.97
C ALA A 96 10.51 16.93 -5.63
N ARG A 97 9.60 17.58 -6.34
CA ARG A 97 9.13 18.94 -6.01
C ARG A 97 8.33 19.02 -4.71
N ILE A 98 7.51 18.00 -4.42
CA ILE A 98 6.72 17.96 -3.17
C ILE A 98 7.65 17.82 -1.97
N VAL A 99 8.73 17.05 -2.11
CA VAL A 99 9.74 16.84 -1.05
C VAL A 99 10.94 17.78 -1.19
N GLU A 100 10.76 18.97 -1.79
CA GLU A 100 11.84 19.94 -1.95
C GLU A 100 12.50 20.29 -0.60
N GLY A 101 13.84 20.38 -0.59
CA GLY A 101 14.62 20.57 0.63
C GLY A 101 14.97 19.28 1.38
N ALA A 102 14.58 18.12 0.86
CA ALA A 102 14.94 16.79 1.40
C ALA A 102 16.37 16.33 1.06
N ASP A 103 17.30 17.23 0.70
CA ASP A 103 18.68 16.86 0.38
C ASP A 103 19.35 16.12 1.54
N GLY A 104 20.06 15.02 1.24
CA GLY A 104 20.67 14.18 2.27
C GLY A 104 19.71 13.27 3.05
N SER A 105 18.41 13.28 2.73
CA SER A 105 17.40 12.50 3.46
C SER A 105 17.54 10.99 3.26
N ALA A 106 17.16 10.23 4.29
CA ALA A 106 16.93 8.80 4.20
C ALA A 106 15.50 8.53 3.70
N ILE A 107 15.38 8.03 2.47
CA ILE A 107 14.11 7.72 1.82
C ILE A 107 13.91 6.20 1.77
N ALA A 108 12.98 5.70 2.58
CA ALA A 108 12.55 4.32 2.56
C ALA A 108 11.56 4.09 1.41
N VAL A 109 11.82 3.11 0.55
CA VAL A 109 10.98 2.79 -0.61
C VAL A 109 10.42 1.38 -0.49
N SER A 110 9.11 1.21 -0.73
CA SER A 110 8.47 -0.11 -0.73
C SER A 110 9.08 -1.03 -1.77
N ASP A 111 9.28 -2.30 -1.42
CA ASP A 111 9.94 -3.29 -2.31
C ASP A 111 9.13 -3.59 -3.59
N GLN A 112 7.85 -3.21 -3.64
CA GLN A 112 6.99 -3.31 -4.84
C GLN A 112 7.11 -2.13 -5.80
N THR A 113 7.92 -1.12 -5.47
CA THR A 113 8.19 0.02 -6.36
C THR A 113 8.91 -0.46 -7.60
N TRP A 114 8.34 -0.19 -8.78
CA TRP A 114 9.03 -0.52 -10.03
C TRP A 114 10.35 0.22 -10.11
N SER A 115 11.42 -0.51 -10.43
CA SER A 115 12.78 0.05 -10.47
C SER A 115 12.90 1.24 -11.41
N GLY A 116 12.10 1.30 -12.48
CA GLY A 116 12.06 2.45 -13.38
C GLY A 116 11.66 3.76 -12.70
N PHE A 117 10.80 3.73 -11.68
CA PHE A 117 10.50 4.93 -10.88
C PHE A 117 11.59 5.22 -9.87
N LEU A 118 12.12 4.19 -9.21
CA LEU A 118 13.21 4.34 -8.23
C LEU A 118 14.47 4.94 -8.86
N ILE A 119 14.88 4.46 -10.04
CA ILE A 119 16.06 4.97 -10.77
C ILE A 119 15.87 6.44 -11.12
N LYS A 120 14.70 6.83 -11.64
CA LYS A 120 14.40 8.25 -11.95
C LYS A 120 14.43 9.13 -10.70
N LEU A 121 13.90 8.65 -9.58
CA LEU A 121 13.96 9.39 -8.30
C LEU A 121 15.41 9.54 -7.82
N GLN A 122 16.24 8.50 -7.95
CA GLN A 122 17.67 8.55 -7.62
C GLN A 122 18.44 9.53 -8.51
N GLU A 123 18.10 9.62 -9.80
CA GLU A 123 18.70 10.59 -10.72
C GLU A 123 18.32 12.04 -10.37
N ILE A 124 17.07 12.28 -9.95
CA ILE A 124 16.56 13.62 -9.59
C ILE A 124 17.03 14.04 -8.19
N MET A 125 17.18 13.09 -7.26
CA MET A 125 17.53 13.33 -5.86
C MET A 125 18.86 12.61 -5.49
N PRO A 126 19.99 12.97 -6.15
CA PRO A 126 21.24 12.21 -6.04
C PRO A 126 21.87 12.25 -4.64
N GLU A 127 21.59 13.28 -3.86
CA GLU A 127 22.11 13.43 -2.49
C GLU A 127 21.28 12.63 -1.46
N SER A 128 20.12 12.10 -1.84
CA SER A 128 19.27 11.30 -0.94
C SER A 128 19.73 9.84 -0.88
N ARG A 129 19.60 9.24 0.30
CA ARG A 129 19.89 7.81 0.50
C ARG A 129 18.60 7.00 0.41
N PHE A 130 18.47 6.22 -0.67
CA PHE A 130 17.36 5.31 -0.86
C PHE A 130 17.61 3.97 -0.17
N ILE A 131 16.68 3.54 0.68
CA ILE A 131 16.75 2.29 1.47
C ILE A 131 15.44 1.51 1.33
N SER A 132 15.43 0.23 1.72
CA SER A 132 14.18 -0.55 1.74
C SER A 132 13.26 -0.06 2.86
N ALA A 133 11.96 0.00 2.57
CA ALA A 133 10.92 0.27 3.55
C ALA A 133 10.52 -0.94 4.40
N THR A 134 11.00 -2.14 4.07
CA THR A 134 10.64 -3.37 4.78
C THR A 134 10.89 -3.29 6.30
N PRO A 135 12.02 -2.74 6.81
CA PRO A 135 12.22 -2.57 8.24
C PRO A 135 11.14 -1.74 8.95
N VAL A 136 10.68 -0.64 8.34
CA VAL A 136 9.60 0.21 8.91
C VAL A 136 8.25 -0.50 8.81
N LEU A 137 7.89 -0.97 7.62
CA LEU A 137 6.58 -1.57 7.35
C LEU A 137 6.37 -2.87 8.11
N ARG A 138 7.43 -3.65 8.34
CA ARG A 138 7.36 -4.91 9.09
C ARG A 138 6.92 -4.67 10.54
N GLU A 139 7.51 -3.69 11.23
CA GLU A 139 7.16 -3.40 12.63
C GLU A 139 5.68 -3.00 12.76
N LEU A 140 5.17 -2.24 11.79
CA LEU A 140 3.77 -1.84 11.76
C LEU A 140 2.83 -3.04 11.55
N ARG A 141 3.24 -4.00 10.71
CA ARG A 141 2.39 -5.09 10.24
C ARG A 141 2.56 -6.38 11.01
N MET A 142 3.59 -6.56 11.84
CA MET A 142 3.74 -7.80 12.62
C MET A 142 2.66 -7.92 13.70
N ILE A 143 2.28 -6.81 14.34
CA ILE A 143 1.23 -6.77 15.37
C ILE A 143 -0.07 -6.28 14.73
N LYS A 144 -1.10 -7.12 14.74
CA LYS A 144 -2.41 -6.81 14.15
C LYS A 144 -3.29 -6.03 15.12
N ASP A 145 -4.01 -5.05 14.60
CA ASP A 145 -5.08 -4.38 15.33
C ASP A 145 -6.35 -5.26 15.41
N GLU A 146 -7.31 -4.86 16.24
CA GLU A 146 -8.54 -5.63 16.46
C GLU A 146 -9.36 -5.81 15.17
N GLN A 147 -9.37 -4.79 14.30
CA GLN A 147 -10.09 -4.84 13.04
C GLN A 147 -9.44 -5.81 12.06
N GLU A 148 -8.10 -5.83 12.00
CA GLU A 148 -7.34 -6.80 11.21
C GLU A 148 -7.57 -8.23 11.72
N ILE A 149 -7.54 -8.44 13.03
CA ILE A 149 -7.81 -9.77 13.62
C ILE A 149 -9.22 -10.22 13.26
N GLU A 150 -10.21 -9.35 13.34
CA GLU A 150 -11.59 -9.69 12.99
C GLU A 150 -11.73 -10.02 11.50
N ASN A 151 -11.11 -9.24 10.62
CA ASN A 151 -11.07 -9.54 9.19
C ASN A 151 -10.42 -10.90 8.90
N ILE A 152 -9.36 -11.26 9.63
CA ILE A 152 -8.72 -12.58 9.53
C ILE A 152 -9.70 -13.67 9.97
N ARG A 153 -10.43 -13.52 11.09
CA ARG A 153 -11.43 -14.50 11.54
C ARG A 153 -12.52 -14.74 10.49
N ILE A 154 -13.05 -13.67 9.91
CA ILE A 154 -14.08 -13.75 8.86
C ILE A 154 -13.53 -14.45 7.61
N ALA A 155 -12.29 -14.13 7.20
CA ALA A 155 -11.66 -14.79 6.07
C ALA A 155 -11.46 -16.29 6.33
N SER A 156 -10.93 -16.65 7.51
CA SER A 156 -10.73 -18.04 7.93
C SER A 156 -12.04 -18.83 7.98
N SER A 157 -13.12 -18.28 8.55
CA SER A 157 -14.40 -18.98 8.63
C SER A 157 -15.00 -19.27 7.25
N LYS A 158 -14.78 -18.39 6.27
CA LYS A 158 -15.21 -18.62 4.88
C LYS A 158 -14.38 -19.73 4.22
N THR A 159 -13.07 -19.75 4.47
CA THR A 159 -12.19 -20.83 3.99
C THR A 159 -12.60 -22.17 4.58
N ASP A 160 -12.85 -22.24 5.89
CA ASP A 160 -13.30 -23.46 6.57
C ASP A 160 -14.61 -23.97 5.97
N ALA A 161 -15.61 -23.10 5.81
CA ALA A 161 -16.90 -23.47 5.23
C ALA A 161 -16.79 -23.96 3.77
N ALA A 162 -15.94 -23.32 2.95
CA ALA A 162 -15.70 -23.74 1.58
C ALA A 162 -15.02 -25.12 1.53
N TRP A 163 -14.06 -25.37 2.42
CA TRP A 163 -13.37 -26.65 2.53
C TRP A 163 -14.28 -27.77 3.00
N GLU A 164 -15.07 -27.54 4.05
CA GLU A 164 -16.05 -28.50 4.56
C GLU A 164 -17.05 -28.91 3.47
N LYS A 165 -17.55 -27.93 2.72
CA LYS A 165 -18.44 -28.18 1.58
C LYS A 165 -17.76 -28.97 0.48
N PHE A 166 -16.54 -28.59 0.09
CA PHE A 166 -15.77 -29.29 -0.94
C PHE A 166 -15.59 -30.77 -0.60
N VAL A 167 -15.16 -31.08 0.63
CA VAL A 167 -14.96 -32.46 1.09
C VAL A 167 -16.29 -33.25 1.15
N ALA A 168 -17.39 -32.58 1.52
CA ALA A 168 -18.69 -33.23 1.63
C ALA A 168 -19.36 -33.52 0.27
N THR A 169 -19.15 -32.68 -0.75
CA THR A 169 -19.91 -32.75 -2.01
C THR A 169 -19.11 -33.22 -3.21
N GLU A 170 -17.79 -32.98 -3.25
CA GLU A 170 -17.01 -33.14 -4.47
C GLU A 170 -16.29 -34.50 -4.54
N LYS A 171 -16.35 -35.14 -5.71
CA LYS A 171 -15.56 -36.33 -6.02
C LYS A 171 -14.32 -35.93 -6.79
N ILE A 172 -13.16 -36.04 -6.16
CA ILE A 172 -11.88 -35.68 -6.77
C ILE A 172 -11.33 -36.74 -7.75
N ALA A 173 -11.80 -37.98 -7.66
CA ALA A 173 -11.38 -39.05 -8.56
C ALA A 173 -11.77 -38.71 -10.02
N GLY A 174 -10.78 -38.68 -10.91
CA GLY A 174 -10.97 -38.31 -12.31
C GLY A 174 -10.81 -36.82 -12.61
N LEU A 175 -10.57 -35.97 -11.60
CA LEU A 175 -10.17 -34.58 -11.80
C LEU A 175 -8.64 -34.44 -11.80
N THR A 176 -8.15 -33.49 -12.59
CA THR A 176 -6.81 -32.93 -12.39
C THR A 176 -6.81 -32.00 -11.18
N GLU A 177 -5.65 -31.79 -10.57
CA GLU A 177 -5.48 -30.86 -9.45
C GLU A 177 -6.00 -29.45 -9.80
N ARG A 178 -5.79 -29.00 -11.04
CA ARG A 178 -6.29 -27.70 -11.53
C ARG A 178 -7.82 -27.64 -11.54
N GLN A 179 -8.49 -28.70 -11.97
CA GLN A 179 -9.96 -28.77 -11.98
C GLN A 179 -10.52 -28.81 -10.56
N ALA A 180 -9.93 -29.61 -9.67
CA ALA A 180 -10.29 -29.63 -8.26
C ALA A 180 -10.11 -28.24 -7.61
N GLY A 181 -9.01 -27.55 -7.91
CA GLY A 181 -8.77 -26.17 -7.46
C GLY A 181 -9.79 -25.16 -7.98
N GLN A 182 -10.25 -25.29 -9.23
CA GLN A 182 -11.31 -24.43 -9.79
C GLN A 182 -12.66 -24.64 -9.10
N VAL A 183 -13.00 -25.89 -8.79
CA VAL A 183 -14.23 -26.21 -8.04
C VAL A 183 -14.15 -25.59 -6.64
N LEU A 184 -13.04 -25.81 -5.92
CA LEU A 184 -12.84 -25.22 -4.59
C LEU A 184 -12.88 -23.68 -4.63
N ALA A 185 -12.26 -23.04 -5.63
CA ALA A 185 -12.30 -21.59 -5.80
C ALA A 185 -13.74 -21.08 -6.01
N GLY A 186 -14.57 -21.82 -6.75
CA GLY A 186 -15.98 -21.49 -6.93
C GLY A 186 -16.83 -21.58 -5.66
N LEU A 187 -16.36 -22.30 -4.63
CA LEU A 187 -17.01 -22.38 -3.31
C LEU A 187 -16.59 -21.25 -2.36
N MET A 188 -15.51 -20.53 -2.68
CA MET A 188 -15.00 -19.40 -1.90
C MET A 188 -15.55 -18.04 -2.36
N ALA A 189 -16.25 -17.99 -3.50
CA ALA A 189 -16.88 -16.79 -4.07
C ALA A 189 -18.23 -16.50 -3.42
#